data_AF-A5UVA2-F1
#
_entry.id   AF-A5UVA2-F1
#
_cell.length_a   1.000
_cell.length_b   1.000
_cell.length_c   1.000
_cell.angle_alpha   90.00
_cell.angle_beta   90.00
_cell.angle_gamma   90.00
#
_symmetry.space_group_name_H-M   'P 1'
#
loop_
_entity.id
_entity.type
_entity.pdbx_description
1 polymer ?
#
loop_
_entity_poly.entity_id
_entity_poly.type
_entity_poly.pdbx_seq_one_letter_code
_entity_poly.pdbx_strand_id
1 'polypeptide(L)'
;MPPMIGRCLTIPQWLDYVARYQFGQLTPSKVVLHHTWRPTVQQWRGLASMQGMQRYYAGKGWTSAPHIYVAPDGIWLFTPMKDIGIHAGPGNGSLKAGWYSIGVEMVGDYDRERPSGAVWDGTKAVLGGLSRRLGIAPATLIAFHRDYSKKSCPGWAVTKEWVIGEVNAWLNNVAPPPPPPPGPIGPIPPDVEELAEALLDQSYARRGEGYNSSWAFHQFAVENNLGFPTAKSQRLTHGGKTYNYQPFARDTLFCEVPNWGEVQRLSQLLAGSIPPPGTLGRALLDATYATGGSPFRPDWAFHQYAIAGQTLGPPLEPSKTLVVDGVSYSYQVFATDTIFNRGTEWQNIQRLSALANTTNPTQAKVRDALLNATYAAAGQQYRPDWAFHQLARTWNLGAPLGKTDPITVGGKQYNVQVYATDTLYNIVPNWSDVKRLSAIFSPQQTLLAAPTPVAALLSPGAVLAPEWDTFYIRRFTVAGRAPSAYGSRSGSKIRLIVLHGDEGPALRSLEQMAMPGAASMTHYYVAADGAIYQLLDDEFAAFHSGIAYWNGARRNINRSSIGIALERPNHGYTDASRRALAWLIARLRARYDIPPSGVVRWGDMAPSAANDLADLPRDWYRGD
;
A
#
# COMPACT_ATOMS: atom_id res chain seq x y z
N MET A 1 20.68 7.71 21.23
CA MET A 1 20.03 8.78 20.45
C MET A 1 20.82 8.99 19.17
N PRO A 2 20.20 9.33 18.03
CA PRO A 2 20.95 9.57 16.79
C PRO A 2 21.96 10.72 17.00
N PRO A 3 23.20 10.61 16.49
CA PRO A 3 24.18 11.69 16.55
C PRO A 3 23.64 12.96 15.88
N MET A 4 23.95 14.13 16.44
CA MET A 4 23.47 15.42 15.94
C MET A 4 24.63 16.42 15.90
N ILE A 5 24.82 17.10 14.77
CA ILE A 5 25.78 18.21 14.64
C ILE A 5 25.33 19.39 15.51
N GLY A 6 24.05 19.75 15.48
CA GLY A 6 23.46 20.71 16.41
C GLY A 6 23.90 22.17 16.20
N ARG A 7 24.41 22.48 15.00
CA ARG A 7 24.87 23.84 14.64
C ARG A 7 23.83 24.55 13.80
N CYS A 8 23.48 25.78 14.17
CA CYS A 8 22.66 26.69 13.37
C CYS A 8 23.55 27.59 12.50
N LEU A 9 23.17 27.75 11.24
CA LEU A 9 23.86 28.58 10.25
C LEU A 9 22.92 29.65 9.70
N THR A 10 23.47 30.84 9.46
CA THR A 10 22.82 31.83 8.58
C THR A 10 22.92 31.39 7.12
N ILE A 11 22.14 32.02 6.22
CA ILE A 11 22.20 31.71 4.78
C ILE A 11 23.64 31.84 4.22
N PRO A 12 24.40 32.92 4.45
CA PRO A 12 25.78 33.01 3.97
C PRO A 12 26.69 31.90 4.52
N GLN A 13 26.57 31.58 5.82
CA GLN A 13 27.34 30.51 6.44
C GLN A 13 27.00 29.14 5.86
N TRP A 14 25.73 28.90 5.57
CA TRP A 14 25.28 27.67 4.90
C TRP A 14 25.85 27.55 3.49
N LEU A 15 25.81 28.62 2.69
CA LEU A 15 26.33 28.60 1.31
C LEU A 15 27.83 28.33 1.28
N ASP A 16 28.58 28.94 2.19
CA ASP A 16 30.00 28.67 2.39
C ASP A 16 30.26 27.23 2.89
N TYR A 17 29.43 26.73 3.81
CA TYR A 17 29.52 25.37 4.31
C TYR A 17 29.30 24.32 3.22
N VAL A 18 28.23 24.44 2.43
CA VAL A 18 27.89 23.47 1.38
C VAL A 18 28.88 23.53 0.21
N ALA A 19 29.39 24.71 -0.14
CA ALA A 19 30.40 24.87 -1.18
C ALA A 19 31.67 24.06 -0.88
N ARG A 20 32.07 23.99 0.40
CA ARG A 20 33.29 23.30 0.86
C ARG A 20 33.02 21.88 1.38
N TYR A 21 31.77 21.44 1.40
CA TYR A 21 31.40 20.15 1.97
C TYR A 21 31.97 18.98 1.16
N GLN A 22 32.47 17.97 1.87
CA GLN A 22 33.02 16.73 1.31
C GLN A 22 32.03 15.59 1.54
N PHE A 23 31.35 15.15 0.48
CA PHE A 23 30.29 14.13 0.54
C PHE A 23 30.81 12.69 0.70
N GLY A 24 32.13 12.48 0.71
CA GLY A 24 32.72 11.14 0.82
C GLY A 24 32.75 10.41 -0.53
N GLN A 25 32.75 9.07 -0.48
CA GLN A 25 32.89 8.22 -1.67
C GLN A 25 31.65 8.22 -2.58
N LEU A 26 30.47 8.45 -2.01
CA LEU A 26 29.23 8.55 -2.75
C LEU A 26 28.63 9.93 -2.56
N THR A 27 28.41 10.63 -3.67
CA THR A 27 27.78 11.95 -3.69
C THR A 27 26.25 11.78 -3.71
N PRO A 28 25.47 12.53 -2.91
CA PRO A 28 24.02 12.44 -2.96
C PRO A 28 23.51 12.93 -4.32
N SER A 29 22.46 12.29 -4.82
CA SER A 29 21.89 12.61 -6.13
C SER A 29 20.46 13.15 -6.07
N LYS A 30 19.90 13.24 -4.86
CA LYS A 30 18.53 13.68 -4.58
C LYS A 30 18.48 14.53 -3.31
N VAL A 31 17.47 15.37 -3.22
CA VAL A 31 17.04 16.07 -2.00
C VAL A 31 15.58 15.76 -1.79
N VAL A 32 15.20 15.33 -0.59
CA VAL A 32 13.78 15.11 -0.24
C VAL A 32 13.35 16.23 0.68
N LEU A 33 12.41 17.04 0.22
CA LEU A 33 11.84 18.14 0.98
C LEU A 33 10.70 17.64 1.87
N HIS A 34 10.71 18.11 3.11
CA HIS A 34 9.76 17.80 4.16
C HIS A 34 9.23 19.07 4.83
N HIS A 35 8.14 18.92 5.58
CA HIS A 35 7.79 19.82 6.65
C HIS A 35 7.80 19.05 7.97
N THR A 36 8.05 19.77 9.06
CA THR A 36 8.05 19.12 10.38
C THR A 36 6.65 18.74 10.85
N TRP A 37 5.60 19.46 10.41
CA TRP A 37 4.24 19.49 10.96
C TRP A 37 4.21 19.94 12.43
N ARG A 38 4.97 19.25 13.28
CA ARG A 38 5.36 19.67 14.62
C ARG A 38 6.88 19.48 14.83
N PRO A 39 7.59 20.49 15.34
CA PRO A 39 7.09 21.78 15.84
C PRO A 39 6.64 22.74 14.73
N THR A 40 5.57 23.50 14.97
CA THR A 40 5.22 24.65 14.13
C THR A 40 6.24 25.79 14.31
N VAL A 41 6.19 26.79 13.43
CA VAL A 41 6.99 28.03 13.57
C VAL A 41 6.82 28.66 14.96
N GLN A 42 5.59 28.72 15.49
CA GLN A 42 5.34 29.30 16.82
C GLN A 42 5.86 28.41 17.97
N GLN A 43 5.99 27.11 17.74
CA GLN A 43 6.48 26.13 18.73
C GLN A 43 8.01 26.02 18.73
N TRP A 44 8.69 26.56 17.71
CA TRP A 44 10.14 26.45 17.58
C TRP A 44 10.88 27.21 18.68
N ARG A 45 11.89 26.56 19.28
CA ARG A 45 12.72 27.08 20.37
C ARG A 45 14.20 26.75 20.14
N GLY A 46 14.68 26.86 18.90
CA GLY A 46 16.07 26.67 18.52
C GLY A 46 16.63 25.30 18.91
N LEU A 47 17.80 25.28 19.55
CA LEU A 47 18.48 24.05 19.95
C LEU A 47 17.61 23.13 20.81
N ALA A 48 16.72 23.69 21.65
CA ALA A 48 15.83 22.89 22.49
C ALA A 48 14.84 22.06 21.65
N SER A 49 14.34 22.63 20.54
CA SER A 49 13.50 21.92 19.58
C SER A 49 14.30 20.83 18.86
N MET A 50 15.54 21.12 18.43
CA MET A 50 16.44 20.12 17.82
C MET A 50 16.71 18.93 18.75
N GLN A 51 16.99 19.18 20.03
CA GLN A 51 17.14 18.14 21.06
C GLN A 51 15.83 17.39 21.33
N GLY A 52 14.69 18.07 21.23
CA GLY A 52 13.36 17.45 21.29
C GLY A 52 13.17 16.45 20.15
N MET A 53 13.47 16.85 18.91
CA MET A 53 13.42 15.99 17.74
C MET A 53 14.42 14.83 17.85
N GLN A 54 15.63 15.08 18.33
CA GLN A 54 16.63 14.02 18.59
C GLN A 54 16.10 12.94 19.54
N ARG A 55 15.45 13.35 20.64
CA ARG A 55 14.81 12.43 21.58
C ARG A 55 13.65 11.68 20.95
N TYR A 56 12.82 12.37 20.17
CA TYR A 56 11.72 11.76 19.42
C TYR A 56 12.22 10.67 18.47
N TYR A 57 13.24 10.94 17.66
CA TYR A 57 13.84 9.95 16.76
C TYR A 57 14.49 8.80 17.54
N ALA A 58 15.15 9.09 18.66
CA ALA A 58 15.68 8.04 19.53
C ALA A 58 14.59 7.11 20.09
N GLY A 59 13.45 7.68 20.50
CA GLY A 59 12.28 6.91 20.96
C GLY A 59 11.71 6.01 19.87
N LYS A 60 11.87 6.39 18.59
CA LYS A 60 11.54 5.56 17.42
C LYS A 60 12.63 4.55 17.04
N GLY A 61 13.70 4.41 17.83
CA GLY A 61 14.82 3.51 17.52
C GLY A 61 15.70 3.99 16.36
N TRP A 62 15.61 5.25 15.94
CA TRP A 62 16.40 5.75 14.82
C TRP A 62 17.88 5.91 15.18
N THR A 63 18.73 5.42 14.29
CA THR A 63 20.19 5.54 14.39
C THR A 63 20.73 6.80 13.70
N SER A 64 19.90 7.47 12.89
CA SER A 64 20.20 8.70 12.15
C SER A 64 18.93 9.56 12.05
N ALA A 65 18.99 10.74 11.44
CA ALA A 65 17.88 11.69 11.31
C ALA A 65 17.90 12.37 9.91
N PRO A 66 16.92 13.22 9.56
CA PRO A 66 17.06 14.16 8.45
C PRO A 66 18.35 14.99 8.59
N HIS A 67 18.85 15.55 7.50
CA HIS A 67 20.17 16.18 7.50
C HIS A 67 20.09 17.64 7.95
N ILE A 68 19.04 18.34 7.49
CA ILE A 68 18.94 19.79 7.59
C ILE A 68 17.54 20.17 8.06
N TYR A 69 17.44 21.11 8.98
CA TYR A 69 16.19 21.75 9.38
C TYR A 69 16.28 23.24 9.10
N VAL A 70 15.35 23.75 8.31
CA VAL A 70 15.24 25.17 8.04
C VAL A 70 14.18 25.75 8.96
N ALA A 71 14.63 26.58 9.88
CA ALA A 71 13.85 27.10 10.99
C ALA A 71 13.78 28.64 10.96
N PRO A 72 12.88 29.25 11.75
CA PRO A 72 12.75 30.70 11.80
C PRO A 72 14.03 31.44 12.25
N ASP A 73 14.91 30.76 12.99
CA ASP A 73 16.18 31.29 13.51
C ASP A 73 17.41 30.90 12.68
N GLY A 74 17.25 30.06 11.64
CA GLY A 74 18.33 29.70 10.72
C GLY A 74 18.28 28.26 10.20
N ILE A 75 19.39 27.82 9.61
CA ILE A 75 19.56 26.50 9.00
C ILE A 75 20.33 25.60 9.97
N TRP A 76 19.64 24.64 10.58
CA TRP A 76 20.21 23.70 11.54
C TRP A 76 20.73 22.45 10.85
N LEU A 77 21.96 22.07 11.20
CA LEU A 77 22.59 20.83 10.77
C LEU A 77 22.33 19.72 11.80
N PHE A 78 21.89 18.56 11.32
CA PHE A 78 21.63 17.39 12.15
C PHE A 78 22.54 16.23 11.74
N THR A 79 22.15 15.45 10.73
CA THR A 79 22.97 14.35 10.19
C THR A 79 24.00 14.89 9.20
N PRO A 80 25.29 14.49 9.26
CA PRO A 80 26.26 14.85 8.23
C PRO A 80 25.80 14.41 6.84
N MET A 81 25.84 15.30 5.85
CA MET A 81 25.38 15.02 4.48
C MET A 81 26.21 13.98 3.71
N LYS A 82 27.29 13.45 4.30
CA LYS A 82 28.08 12.33 3.74
C LYS A 82 27.54 10.96 4.16
N ASP A 83 26.70 10.95 5.20
CA ASP A 83 26.11 9.76 5.79
C ASP A 83 24.64 9.68 5.35
N ILE A 84 24.07 8.48 5.32
CA ILE A 84 22.65 8.32 5.00
C ILE A 84 21.79 8.75 6.20
N GLY A 85 20.90 9.71 5.96
CA GLY A 85 19.82 10.09 6.88
C GLY A 85 18.63 9.13 6.86
N ILE A 86 17.82 9.18 7.92
CA ILE A 86 16.51 8.50 7.97
C ILE A 86 15.44 9.60 7.91
N HIS A 87 14.68 9.66 6.81
CA HIS A 87 13.65 10.67 6.64
C HIS A 87 12.50 10.27 5.68
N ALA A 88 12.75 9.49 4.63
CA ALA A 88 11.79 9.20 3.56
C ALA A 88 11.74 7.73 3.08
N GLY A 89 12.25 6.78 3.86
CA GLY A 89 12.07 5.36 3.51
C GLY A 89 12.86 4.91 2.28
N PRO A 90 12.24 4.34 1.22
CA PRO A 90 12.88 4.15 -0.08
C PRO A 90 13.54 5.43 -0.60
N GLY A 91 13.01 6.60 -0.25
CA GLY A 91 13.58 7.90 -0.60
C GLY A 91 14.92 8.20 0.09
N ASN A 92 15.30 7.49 1.16
CA ASN A 92 16.59 7.68 1.84
C ASN A 92 17.77 7.34 0.89
N GLY A 93 17.64 6.26 0.10
CA GLY A 93 18.70 5.79 -0.80
C GLY A 93 18.97 4.29 -0.77
N SER A 94 19.89 3.86 -1.64
CA SER A 94 20.50 2.54 -1.68
C SER A 94 21.98 2.66 -2.06
N LEU A 95 22.89 2.40 -1.12
CA LEU A 95 24.35 2.42 -1.37
C LEU A 95 24.74 1.40 -2.43
N LYS A 96 24.10 0.22 -2.42
CA LYS A 96 24.30 -0.82 -3.45
C LYS A 96 23.87 -0.37 -4.83
N ALA A 97 22.78 0.39 -4.94
CA ALA A 97 22.33 0.99 -6.20
C ALA A 97 23.08 2.30 -6.53
N GLY A 98 24.07 2.69 -5.71
CA GLY A 98 24.92 3.85 -5.96
C GLY A 98 24.20 5.20 -5.80
N TRP A 99 23.22 5.32 -4.91
CA TRP A 99 22.56 6.61 -4.67
C TRP A 99 22.00 6.77 -3.25
N TYR A 100 21.87 8.02 -2.79
CA TYR A 100 21.09 8.40 -1.61
C TYR A 100 20.64 9.86 -1.72
N SER A 101 19.82 10.30 -0.77
CA SER A 101 19.27 11.65 -0.76
C SER A 101 19.56 12.41 0.54
N ILE A 102 19.47 13.74 0.44
CA ILE A 102 19.52 14.65 1.60
C ILE A 102 18.09 15.04 1.99
N GLY A 103 17.62 14.58 3.15
CA GLY A 103 16.40 15.07 3.79
C GLY A 103 16.52 16.50 4.33
N VAL A 104 15.64 17.39 3.89
CA VAL A 104 15.54 18.81 4.30
C VAL A 104 14.15 19.07 4.90
N GLU A 105 14.11 19.52 6.14
CA GLU A 105 12.89 19.73 6.93
C GLU A 105 12.57 21.22 7.06
N MET A 106 11.41 21.66 6.56
CA MET A 106 10.90 23.02 6.82
C MET A 106 10.12 23.04 8.14
N VAL A 107 10.54 23.87 9.10
CA VAL A 107 9.83 24.00 10.38
C VAL A 107 8.49 24.69 10.17
N GLY A 108 7.39 24.00 10.46
CA GLY A 108 6.03 24.46 10.15
C GLY A 108 5.06 23.36 9.71
N ASP A 109 3.78 23.76 9.62
CA ASP A 109 2.69 23.02 8.97
C ASP A 109 2.29 23.81 7.72
N TYR A 110 2.30 23.13 6.58
CA TYR A 110 2.10 23.74 5.26
C TYR A 110 1.02 23.02 4.45
N ASP A 111 0.10 22.34 5.13
CA ASP A 111 -1.03 21.71 4.47
C ASP A 111 -2.04 22.73 3.94
N ARG A 112 -2.16 23.89 4.59
CA ARG A 112 -3.12 24.93 4.19
C ARG A 112 -2.46 26.15 3.60
N GLU A 113 -1.27 26.48 4.05
CA GLU A 113 -0.55 27.70 3.70
C GLU A 113 0.88 27.39 3.28
N ARG A 114 1.44 28.21 2.39
CA ARG A 114 2.82 28.03 1.94
C ARG A 114 3.81 28.51 3.00
N PRO A 115 5.03 27.93 3.06
CA PRO A 115 6.11 28.52 3.82
C PRO A 115 6.40 29.93 3.32
N SER A 116 6.74 30.81 4.26
CA SER A 116 7.06 32.21 4.00
C SER A 116 8.17 32.69 4.94
N GLY A 117 8.65 33.92 4.70
CA GLY A 117 9.69 34.56 5.52
C GLY A 117 10.97 33.73 5.63
N ALA A 118 11.60 33.77 6.81
CA ALA A 118 12.91 33.18 7.06
C ALA A 118 12.99 31.68 6.75
N VAL A 119 11.92 30.92 7.03
CA VAL A 119 11.89 29.48 6.72
C VAL A 119 11.94 29.25 5.22
N TRP A 120 11.18 30.01 4.44
CA TRP A 120 11.19 29.84 2.98
C TRP A 120 12.48 30.35 2.33
N ASP A 121 13.00 31.49 2.79
CA ASP A 121 14.26 32.04 2.27
C ASP A 121 15.45 31.12 2.57
N GLY A 122 15.50 30.56 3.79
CA GLY A 122 16.48 29.54 4.14
C GLY A 122 16.32 28.27 3.29
N THR A 123 15.09 27.86 2.99
CA THR A 123 14.82 26.65 2.20
C THR A 123 15.29 26.82 0.77
N LYS A 124 15.01 27.97 0.13
CA LYS A 124 15.54 28.30 -1.20
C LYS A 124 17.07 28.27 -1.20
N ALA A 125 17.72 28.81 -0.18
CA ALA A 125 19.18 28.78 -0.05
C ALA A 125 19.75 27.36 0.13
N VAL A 126 19.05 26.48 0.87
CA VAL A 126 19.42 25.06 1.02
C VAL A 126 19.30 24.32 -0.30
N LEU A 127 18.12 24.37 -0.92
CA LEU A 127 17.84 23.64 -2.17
C LEU A 127 18.70 24.15 -3.33
N GLY A 128 18.81 25.47 -3.49
CA GLY A 128 19.65 26.09 -4.51
C GLY A 128 21.15 25.86 -4.25
N GLY A 129 21.60 25.99 -3.01
CA GLY A 129 22.99 25.71 -2.64
C GLY A 129 23.41 24.27 -2.95
N LEU A 130 22.55 23.30 -2.63
CA LEU A 130 22.77 21.89 -2.98
C LEU A 130 22.73 21.65 -4.49
N SER A 131 21.76 22.22 -5.20
CA SER A 131 21.68 22.13 -6.67
C SER A 131 22.96 22.62 -7.34
N ARG A 132 23.46 23.79 -6.93
CA ARG A 132 24.72 24.35 -7.44
C ARG A 132 25.92 23.46 -7.08
N ARG A 133 25.99 22.98 -5.82
CA ARG A 133 27.12 22.18 -5.34
C ARG A 133 27.22 20.80 -6.01
N LEU A 134 26.07 20.18 -6.30
CA LEU A 134 25.98 18.85 -6.88
C LEU A 134 25.98 18.88 -8.41
N GLY A 135 25.74 20.06 -9.03
CA GLY A 135 25.62 20.19 -10.48
C GLY A 135 24.35 19.52 -11.02
N ILE A 136 23.29 19.41 -10.21
CA ILE A 136 22.02 18.77 -10.56
C ILE A 136 20.92 19.81 -10.58
N ALA A 137 20.20 19.92 -11.71
CA ALA A 137 19.10 20.86 -11.85
C ALA A 137 18.00 20.63 -10.80
N PRO A 138 17.33 21.68 -10.27
CA PRO A 138 16.31 21.54 -9.23
C PRO A 138 15.20 20.54 -9.56
N ALA A 139 14.72 20.52 -10.81
CA ALA A 139 13.68 19.59 -11.26
C ALA A 139 14.09 18.10 -11.21
N THR A 140 15.39 17.82 -11.29
CA THR A 140 15.96 16.47 -11.17
C THR A 140 16.36 16.16 -9.73
N LEU A 141 16.83 17.16 -8.99
CA LEU A 141 17.33 17.00 -7.64
C LEU A 141 16.21 16.84 -6.62
N ILE A 142 15.16 17.68 -6.71
CA ILE A 142 14.16 17.85 -5.65
C ILE A 142 13.05 16.82 -5.81
N ALA A 143 12.86 16.04 -4.76
CA ALA A 143 11.70 15.20 -4.53
C ALA A 143 11.01 15.63 -3.24
N PHE A 144 9.76 15.23 -3.06
CA PHE A 144 8.97 15.46 -1.86
C PHE A 144 8.82 14.15 -1.08
N HIS A 145 8.60 14.23 0.23
CA HIS A 145 8.35 13.03 1.03
C HIS A 145 7.14 12.22 0.51
N ARG A 146 6.08 12.90 0.05
CA ARG A 146 4.93 12.28 -0.60
C ARG A 146 5.23 11.55 -1.92
N ASP A 147 6.41 11.74 -2.52
CA ASP A 147 6.81 10.94 -3.68
C ASP A 147 7.22 9.51 -3.29
N TYR A 148 7.49 9.29 -2.00
CA TYR A 148 7.94 8.03 -1.42
C TYR A 148 7.01 7.51 -0.31
N SER A 149 5.87 8.17 -0.08
CA SER A 149 4.92 7.84 0.97
C SER A 149 3.53 8.38 0.66
N LYS A 150 2.50 7.96 1.41
CA LYS A 150 1.13 8.46 1.25
C LYS A 150 0.84 9.75 2.05
N LYS A 151 1.88 10.45 2.52
CA LYS A 151 1.75 11.58 3.46
C LYS A 151 1.40 12.90 2.78
N SER A 152 0.86 13.84 3.58
CA SER A 152 0.73 15.24 3.19
C SER A 152 2.07 15.99 3.08
N CYS A 153 3.16 15.45 3.60
CA CYS A 153 4.47 16.10 3.64
C CYS A 153 5.08 16.33 2.22
N PRO A 154 5.60 17.55 1.88
CA PRO A 154 5.94 18.68 2.74
C PRO A 154 4.84 19.74 2.96
N GLY A 155 3.57 19.38 2.79
CA GLY A 155 2.42 20.27 2.86
C GLY A 155 1.64 20.30 1.55
N TRP A 156 0.31 20.19 1.57
CA TRP A 156 -0.52 20.31 0.36
C TRP A 156 -0.43 21.66 -0.35
N ALA A 157 -0.16 22.75 0.38
CA ALA A 157 0.05 24.06 -0.24
C ALA A 157 1.38 24.15 -1.02
N VAL A 158 2.30 23.20 -0.79
CA VAL A 158 3.62 23.12 -1.41
C VAL A 158 3.56 22.19 -2.63
N THR A 159 3.70 22.79 -3.82
CA THR A 159 3.71 22.04 -5.10
C THR A 159 5.10 22.01 -5.71
N LYS A 160 5.43 20.95 -6.47
CA LYS A 160 6.75 20.82 -7.12
C LYS A 160 7.03 21.97 -8.09
N GLU A 161 6.03 22.32 -8.90
CA GLU A 161 6.13 23.42 -9.85
C GLU A 161 6.50 24.74 -9.15
N TRP A 162 5.83 25.04 -8.04
CA TRP A 162 6.12 26.23 -7.25
C TRP A 162 7.54 26.21 -6.66
N VAL A 163 7.91 25.12 -5.97
CA VAL A 163 9.24 25.00 -5.35
C VAL A 163 10.35 25.08 -6.40
N ILE A 164 10.21 24.37 -7.51
CA ILE A 164 11.20 24.36 -8.59
C ILE A 164 11.31 25.75 -9.23
N GLY A 165 10.19 26.43 -9.48
CA GLY A 165 10.16 27.79 -10.01
C GLY A 165 10.87 28.79 -9.11
N GLU A 166 10.55 28.77 -7.81
CA GLU A 166 11.17 29.63 -6.79
C GLU A 166 12.68 29.38 -6.64
N VAL A 167 13.10 28.11 -6.60
CA VAL A 167 14.52 27.75 -6.46
C VAL A 167 15.31 28.11 -7.73
N ASN A 168 14.73 27.89 -8.91
CA ASN A 168 15.35 28.34 -10.16
C ASN A 168 15.49 29.86 -10.21
N ALA A 169 14.46 30.60 -9.79
CA ALA A 169 14.52 32.06 -9.74
C ALA A 169 15.60 32.55 -8.76
N TRP A 170 15.67 31.94 -7.58
CA TRP A 170 16.72 32.19 -6.59
C TRP A 170 18.13 31.90 -7.13
N LEU A 171 18.31 30.78 -7.83
CA LEU A 171 19.60 30.41 -8.44
C LEU A 171 20.07 31.40 -9.49
N ASN A 172 19.14 31.96 -10.26
CA ASN A 172 19.39 32.90 -11.34
C ASN A 172 19.33 34.37 -10.89
N ASN A 173 19.05 34.63 -9.61
CA ASN A 173 18.86 35.96 -9.06
C ASN A 173 17.81 36.80 -9.83
N VAL A 174 16.67 36.16 -10.15
CA VAL A 174 15.53 36.80 -10.82
C VAL A 174 14.28 36.72 -9.96
N ALA A 175 13.27 37.52 -10.29
CA ALA A 175 11.97 37.44 -9.64
C ALA A 175 11.34 36.05 -9.88
N PRO A 176 10.73 35.44 -8.85
CA PRO A 176 10.06 34.16 -9.03
C PRO A 176 8.82 34.29 -9.91
N PRO A 177 8.45 33.22 -10.62
CA PRO A 177 7.19 33.21 -11.36
C PRO A 177 6.00 33.39 -10.40
N PRO A 178 4.86 33.91 -10.88
CA PRO A 178 3.63 33.92 -10.10
C PRO A 178 3.36 32.52 -9.55
N PRO A 179 3.07 32.39 -8.25
CA PRO A 179 2.94 31.08 -7.68
C PRO A 179 1.66 30.42 -8.25
N PRO A 180 1.72 29.15 -8.69
CA PRO A 180 0.52 28.46 -9.16
C PRO A 180 -0.53 28.43 -8.03
N PRO A 181 -1.81 28.15 -8.30
CA PRO A 181 -2.78 27.85 -7.25
C PRO A 181 -2.21 26.76 -6.31
N PRO A 182 -2.48 26.80 -5.00
CA PRO A 182 -2.20 25.67 -4.13
C PRO A 182 -2.76 24.39 -4.76
N GLY A 183 -2.04 23.28 -4.65
CA GLY A 183 -2.57 21.99 -5.11
C GLY A 183 -3.88 21.68 -4.39
N PRO A 184 -4.71 20.78 -4.92
CA PRO A 184 -5.88 20.31 -4.18
C PRO A 184 -5.42 19.84 -2.80
N ILE A 185 -5.96 20.46 -1.74
CA ILE A 185 -5.79 19.98 -0.37
C ILE A 185 -6.27 18.53 -0.37
N GLY A 186 -5.44 17.61 0.11
CA GLY A 186 -5.63 16.18 -0.09
C GLY A 186 -7.01 15.67 0.35
N PRO A 187 -7.41 14.48 -0.11
CA PRO A 187 -8.74 13.91 0.13
C PRO A 187 -9.03 13.54 1.60
N ILE A 188 -8.08 13.69 2.51
CA ILE A 188 -8.23 13.35 3.93
C ILE A 188 -8.11 14.65 4.74
N PRO A 189 -9.18 15.08 5.43
CA PRO A 189 -9.13 16.24 6.33
C PRO A 189 -8.05 16.08 7.43
N PRO A 190 -7.38 17.15 7.89
CA PRO A 190 -6.28 17.05 8.86
C PRO A 190 -6.63 16.34 10.18
N ASP A 191 -7.86 16.47 10.66
CA ASP A 191 -8.34 15.75 11.85
C ASP A 191 -8.51 14.24 11.61
N VAL A 192 -8.86 13.87 10.38
CA VAL A 192 -8.90 12.47 9.94
C VAL A 192 -7.49 11.92 9.73
N GLU A 193 -6.55 12.73 9.25
CA GLU A 193 -5.13 12.36 9.13
C GLU A 193 -4.51 12.14 10.53
N GLU A 194 -4.78 13.03 11.50
CA GLU A 194 -4.32 12.87 12.89
C GLU A 194 -4.84 11.57 13.52
N LEU A 195 -6.13 11.25 13.31
CA LEU A 195 -6.71 9.99 13.75
C LEU A 195 -6.07 8.79 13.03
N ALA A 196 -5.83 8.89 11.73
CA ALA A 196 -5.21 7.82 10.94
C ALA A 196 -3.78 7.52 11.42
N GLU A 197 -2.99 8.55 11.70
CA GLU A 197 -1.63 8.40 12.23
C GLU A 197 -1.65 7.76 13.63
N ALA A 198 -2.52 8.22 14.52
CA ALA A 198 -2.65 7.66 15.88
C ALA A 198 -3.08 6.18 15.85
N LEU A 199 -4.06 5.85 15.01
CA LEU A 199 -4.50 4.46 14.82
C LEU A 199 -3.38 3.61 14.26
N LEU A 200 -2.68 4.06 13.22
CA LEU A 200 -1.61 3.32 12.58
C LEU A 200 -0.42 3.10 13.52
N ASP A 201 -0.07 4.12 14.32
CA ASP A 201 0.95 4.00 15.35
C ASP A 201 0.59 2.94 16.39
N GLN A 202 -0.64 2.99 16.90
CA GLN A 202 -1.14 2.01 17.85
C GLN A 202 -1.17 0.60 17.24
N SER A 203 -1.55 0.45 15.96
CA SER A 203 -1.53 -0.83 15.25
C SER A 203 -0.13 -1.43 15.19
N TYR A 204 0.87 -0.64 14.81
CA TYR A 204 2.26 -1.08 14.68
C TYR A 204 2.96 -1.26 16.02
N ALA A 205 2.55 -0.54 17.06
CA ALA A 205 3.11 -0.66 18.41
C ALA A 205 2.65 -1.94 19.14
N ARG A 206 1.55 -2.58 18.73
CA ARG A 206 0.97 -3.71 19.48
C ARG A 206 1.93 -4.85 19.72
N ARG A 207 2.62 -5.29 18.68
CA ARG A 207 3.68 -6.28 18.76
C ARG A 207 5.00 -5.78 18.15
N GLY A 208 5.03 -4.53 17.68
CA GLY A 208 6.18 -3.89 17.04
C GLY A 208 6.69 -2.65 17.79
N GLU A 209 7.03 -1.61 17.04
CA GLU A 209 7.81 -0.44 17.51
C GLU A 209 7.13 0.91 17.19
N GLY A 210 5.82 0.88 16.93
CA GLY A 210 5.05 2.03 16.44
C GLY A 210 5.17 2.21 14.93
N TYR A 211 4.30 3.04 14.34
CA TYR A 211 4.35 3.24 12.89
C TYR A 211 5.44 4.22 12.52
N ASN A 212 6.13 3.89 11.43
CA ASN A 212 7.23 4.68 10.95
C ASN A 212 7.23 4.77 9.44
N SER A 213 6.75 5.89 8.92
CA SER A 213 6.71 6.14 7.49
C SER A 213 8.07 6.26 6.82
N SER A 214 9.16 6.34 7.58
CA SER A 214 10.52 6.40 7.05
C SER A 214 11.25 5.05 7.13
N TRP A 215 10.59 4.00 7.65
CA TRP A 215 11.14 2.66 7.71
C TRP A 215 10.71 1.83 6.51
N ALA A 216 11.71 1.29 5.80
CA ALA A 216 11.49 0.56 4.56
C ALA A 216 10.52 -0.62 4.72
N PHE A 217 10.60 -1.37 5.83
CA PHE A 217 9.67 -2.47 6.10
C PHE A 217 8.23 -2.00 6.31
N HIS A 218 8.02 -0.88 7.02
CA HIS A 218 6.69 -0.34 7.27
C HIS A 218 6.05 0.20 5.98
N GLN A 219 6.80 0.90 5.13
CA GLN A 219 6.30 1.33 3.82
C GLN A 219 5.98 0.14 2.92
N PHE A 220 6.91 -0.81 2.80
CA PHE A 220 6.70 -2.00 1.99
C PHE A 220 5.46 -2.77 2.46
N ALA A 221 5.27 -2.91 3.77
CA ALA A 221 4.09 -3.56 4.34
C ALA A 221 2.78 -2.84 4.00
N VAL A 222 2.74 -1.51 4.04
CA VAL A 222 1.56 -0.72 3.63
C VAL A 222 1.30 -0.83 2.13
N GLU A 223 2.34 -0.73 1.30
CA GLU A 223 2.24 -0.80 -0.16
C GLU A 223 1.79 -2.18 -0.65
N ASN A 224 2.23 -3.24 0.03
CA ASN A 224 1.95 -4.62 -0.35
C ASN A 224 0.85 -5.26 0.51
N ASN A 225 0.13 -4.47 1.31
CA ASN A 225 -0.95 -4.92 2.19
C ASN A 225 -0.54 -6.15 3.03
N LEU A 226 0.57 -6.08 3.76
CA LEU A 226 1.07 -7.21 4.57
C LEU A 226 0.43 -7.31 5.95
N GLY A 227 -0.46 -6.37 6.30
CA GLY A 227 -1.02 -6.22 7.65
C GLY A 227 0.00 -5.61 8.62
N PHE A 228 -0.22 -5.79 9.91
CA PHE A 228 0.62 -5.19 10.95
C PHE A 228 1.76 -6.10 11.41
N PRO A 229 2.82 -5.54 12.01
CA PRO A 229 3.89 -6.32 12.61
C PRO A 229 3.35 -7.29 13.67
N THR A 230 3.84 -8.53 13.63
CA THR A 230 3.56 -9.54 14.67
C THR A 230 4.71 -9.65 15.68
N ALA A 231 5.84 -9.00 15.40
CA ALA A 231 6.98 -8.85 16.28
C ALA A 231 7.78 -7.57 15.93
N LYS A 232 8.67 -7.16 16.84
CA LYS A 232 9.64 -6.07 16.61
C LYS A 232 10.65 -6.45 15.53
N SER A 233 11.27 -5.43 14.94
CA SER A 233 12.37 -5.67 14.01
C SER A 233 13.60 -6.23 14.74
N GLN A 234 14.29 -7.19 14.13
CA GLN A 234 15.45 -7.87 14.72
C GLN A 234 16.55 -8.09 13.69
N ARG A 235 17.77 -8.37 14.18
CA ARG A 235 18.93 -8.70 13.34
C ARG A 235 19.24 -10.19 13.40
N LEU A 236 19.65 -10.73 12.26
CA LEU A 236 20.13 -12.10 12.08
C LEU A 236 21.46 -12.07 11.33
N THR A 237 22.48 -12.77 11.82
CA THR A 237 23.74 -12.96 11.09
C THR A 237 23.73 -14.32 10.40
N HIS A 238 24.05 -14.34 9.11
CA HIS A 238 24.12 -15.55 8.30
C HIS A 238 25.17 -15.41 7.21
N GLY A 239 26.03 -16.41 7.03
CA GLY A 239 27.05 -16.40 5.96
C GLY A 239 27.99 -15.18 5.99
N GLY A 240 28.35 -14.68 7.18
CA GLY A 240 29.19 -13.49 7.36
C GLY A 240 28.48 -12.15 7.11
N LYS A 241 27.19 -12.16 6.76
CA LYS A 241 26.38 -10.97 6.52
C LYS A 241 25.38 -10.76 7.65
N THR A 242 24.98 -9.52 7.87
CA THR A 242 23.91 -9.16 8.81
C THR A 242 22.66 -8.78 8.05
N TYR A 243 21.54 -9.39 8.41
CA TYR A 243 20.22 -9.10 7.88
C TYR A 243 19.37 -8.48 8.97
N ASN A 244 18.57 -7.49 8.60
CA ASN A 244 17.47 -7.05 9.42
C ASN A 244 16.21 -7.78 8.94
N TYR A 245 15.32 -8.18 9.84
CA TYR A 245 14.04 -8.78 9.50
C TYR A 245 12.93 -8.30 10.42
N GLN A 246 11.69 -8.40 9.96
CA GLN A 246 10.50 -8.07 10.74
C GLN A 246 9.30 -8.91 10.25
N PRO A 247 8.70 -9.71 11.14
CA PRO A 247 7.46 -10.44 10.86
C PRO A 247 6.24 -9.50 10.80
N PHE A 248 5.44 -9.62 9.74
CA PHE A 248 4.13 -9.00 9.54
C PHE A 248 3.06 -10.08 9.40
N ALA A 249 1.79 -9.67 9.49
CA ALA A 249 0.67 -10.60 9.48
C ALA A 249 0.63 -11.55 8.28
N ARG A 250 1.06 -11.13 7.09
CA ARG A 250 1.05 -12.00 5.89
C ARG A 250 2.41 -12.59 5.54
N ASP A 251 3.51 -11.98 6.00
CA ASP A 251 4.86 -12.38 5.60
C ASP A 251 5.93 -11.84 6.54
N THR A 252 7.16 -12.35 6.44
CA THR A 252 8.33 -11.72 7.07
C THR A 252 9.11 -10.93 6.03
N LEU A 253 9.36 -9.65 6.34
CA LEU A 253 10.25 -8.82 5.54
C LEU A 253 11.68 -8.95 6.03
N PHE A 254 12.65 -8.90 5.10
CA PHE A 254 14.06 -8.86 5.43
C PHE A 254 14.86 -8.07 4.40
N CYS A 255 16.03 -7.56 4.80
CA CYS A 255 17.03 -7.00 3.91
C CYS A 255 18.44 -7.17 4.52
N GLU A 256 19.46 -7.24 3.66
CA GLU A 256 20.86 -7.23 4.11
C GLU A 256 21.22 -5.82 4.61
N VAL A 257 21.77 -5.67 5.80
CA VAL A 257 22.20 -4.38 6.35
C VAL A 257 23.50 -3.94 5.64
N PRO A 258 23.63 -2.67 5.17
CA PRO A 258 22.71 -1.53 5.34
C PRO A 258 21.81 -1.25 4.11
N ASN A 259 21.49 -2.25 3.29
CA ASN A 259 20.72 -2.12 2.04
C ASN A 259 19.20 -2.01 2.30
N TRP A 260 18.78 -0.96 3.01
CA TRP A 260 17.38 -0.75 3.42
C TRP A 260 16.38 -0.61 2.26
N GLY A 261 16.83 -0.20 1.06
CA GLY A 261 15.99 -0.14 -0.14
C GLY A 261 15.67 -1.51 -0.78
N GLU A 262 16.36 -2.58 -0.37
CA GLU A 262 16.26 -3.91 -0.96
C GLU A 262 15.40 -4.84 -0.08
N VAL A 263 14.18 -4.40 0.21
CA VAL A 263 13.24 -5.17 1.04
C VAL A 263 12.76 -6.41 0.26
N GLN A 264 12.91 -7.57 0.87
CA GLN A 264 12.50 -8.87 0.33
C GLN A 264 11.50 -9.55 1.26
N ARG A 265 10.70 -10.45 0.68
CA ARG A 265 9.71 -11.27 1.41
C ARG A 265 10.27 -12.67 1.64
N LEU A 266 10.14 -13.18 2.86
CA LEU A 266 10.54 -14.54 3.19
C LEU A 266 9.77 -15.55 2.34
N SER A 267 8.47 -15.39 2.14
CA SER A 267 7.66 -16.29 1.29
C SER A 267 8.24 -16.48 -0.13
N GLN A 268 8.80 -15.42 -0.73
CA GLN A 268 9.42 -15.50 -2.05
C GLN A 268 10.71 -16.34 -2.03
N LEU A 269 11.45 -16.30 -0.92
CA LEU A 269 12.63 -17.12 -0.72
C LEU A 269 12.29 -18.60 -0.43
N LEU A 270 11.14 -18.86 0.21
CA LEU A 270 10.67 -20.22 0.49
C LEU A 270 10.09 -20.92 -0.76
N ALA A 271 9.46 -20.15 -1.65
CA ALA A 271 8.79 -20.66 -2.86
C ALA A 271 7.84 -21.85 -2.58
N GLY A 272 7.06 -21.77 -1.50
CA GLY A 272 6.11 -22.81 -1.08
C GLY A 272 6.74 -24.07 -0.48
N SER A 273 8.06 -24.08 -0.26
CA SER A 273 8.80 -25.23 0.25
C SER A 273 9.59 -24.90 1.50
N ILE A 274 9.87 -25.92 2.33
CA ILE A 274 10.70 -25.76 3.52
C ILE A 274 12.18 -25.77 3.08
N PRO A 275 12.95 -24.68 3.30
CA PRO A 275 14.33 -24.64 2.86
C PRO A 275 15.22 -25.60 3.65
N PRO A 276 16.30 -26.13 3.02
CA PRO A 276 17.27 -26.97 3.70
C PRO A 276 17.93 -26.27 4.90
N PRO A 277 18.33 -27.01 5.95
CA PRO A 277 19.18 -26.50 7.02
C PRO A 277 20.44 -25.80 6.47
N GLY A 278 20.86 -24.72 7.13
CA GLY A 278 22.04 -23.96 6.73
C GLY A 278 21.82 -22.93 5.62
N THR A 279 20.61 -22.83 5.05
CA THR A 279 20.26 -21.75 4.11
C THR A 279 19.75 -20.50 4.85
N LEU A 280 19.86 -19.33 4.21
CA LEU A 280 19.31 -18.07 4.74
C LEU A 280 17.78 -18.18 4.95
N GLY A 281 17.07 -18.79 3.98
CA GLY A 281 15.63 -18.99 4.07
C GLY A 281 15.23 -19.81 5.29
N ARG A 282 16.01 -20.86 5.61
CA ARG A 282 15.77 -21.66 6.81
C ARG A 282 16.06 -20.86 8.09
N ALA A 283 17.18 -20.13 8.14
CA ALA A 283 17.54 -19.32 9.31
C ALA A 283 16.51 -18.22 9.61
N LEU A 284 16.02 -17.52 8.57
CA LEU A 284 14.95 -16.53 8.70
C LEU A 284 13.63 -17.16 9.14
N LEU A 285 13.28 -18.33 8.58
CA LEU A 285 12.08 -19.05 8.96
C LEU A 285 12.08 -19.49 10.43
N ASP A 286 13.19 -20.07 10.88
CA ASP A 286 13.37 -20.47 12.28
C ASP A 286 13.28 -19.24 13.21
N ALA A 287 13.91 -18.13 12.82
CA ALA A 287 13.88 -16.88 13.58
C ALA A 287 12.47 -16.26 13.64
N THR A 288 11.74 -16.22 12.52
CA THR A 288 10.34 -15.76 12.46
C THR A 288 9.45 -16.57 13.39
N TYR A 289 9.54 -17.90 13.35
CA TYR A 289 8.76 -18.78 14.22
C TYR A 289 9.09 -18.53 15.70
N ALA A 290 10.37 -18.41 16.04
CA ALA A 290 10.80 -18.12 17.41
C ALA A 290 10.22 -16.81 17.95
N THR A 291 10.06 -15.76 17.12
CA THR A 291 9.40 -14.52 17.56
C THR A 291 7.92 -14.70 17.90
N GLY A 292 7.25 -15.67 17.27
CA GLY A 292 5.89 -16.10 17.61
C GLY A 292 5.80 -17.02 18.83
N GLY A 293 6.92 -17.25 19.52
CA GLY A 293 7.01 -18.14 20.68
C GLY A 293 7.02 -19.63 20.34
N SER A 294 7.06 -20.01 19.06
CA SER A 294 7.01 -21.41 18.63
C SER A 294 8.29 -21.78 17.88
N PRO A 295 9.03 -22.84 18.23
CA PRO A 295 10.13 -23.30 17.40
C PRO A 295 9.58 -23.86 16.08
N PHE A 296 10.20 -23.51 14.95
CA PHE A 296 9.85 -24.15 13.68
C PHE A 296 10.17 -25.65 13.72
N ARG A 297 9.22 -26.44 13.24
CA ARG A 297 9.29 -27.92 13.20
C ARG A 297 8.91 -28.39 11.81
N PRO A 298 9.87 -28.81 10.97
CA PRO A 298 9.60 -29.20 9.58
C PRO A 298 8.80 -30.51 9.46
N ASP A 299 8.80 -31.32 10.53
CA ASP A 299 8.08 -32.58 10.69
C ASP A 299 6.63 -32.40 11.16
N TRP A 300 6.23 -31.19 11.54
CA TRP A 300 4.88 -30.93 12.04
C TRP A 300 3.92 -30.53 10.92
N ALA A 301 2.76 -31.18 10.88
CA ALA A 301 1.76 -31.01 9.82
C ALA A 301 1.26 -29.56 9.69
N PHE A 302 1.02 -28.87 10.80
CA PHE A 302 0.62 -27.45 10.80
C PHE A 302 1.66 -26.53 10.18
N HIS A 303 2.93 -26.78 10.48
CA HIS A 303 4.02 -25.97 9.93
C HIS A 303 4.20 -26.26 8.43
N GLN A 304 4.12 -27.53 8.01
CA GLN A 304 4.12 -27.89 6.59
C GLN A 304 2.96 -27.23 5.84
N TYR A 305 1.75 -27.28 6.39
CA TYR A 305 0.56 -26.64 5.82
C TYR A 305 0.73 -25.12 5.70
N ALA A 306 1.28 -24.47 6.73
CA ALA A 306 1.53 -23.03 6.73
C ALA A 306 2.54 -22.63 5.64
N ILE A 307 3.60 -23.42 5.42
CA ILE A 307 4.60 -23.14 4.38
C ILE A 307 4.06 -23.42 2.98
N ALA A 308 3.35 -24.53 2.78
CA ALA A 308 2.78 -24.87 1.47
C ALA A 308 1.70 -23.85 1.04
N GLY A 309 0.88 -23.38 1.98
CA GLY A 309 -0.23 -22.47 1.69
C GLY A 309 0.15 -20.98 1.61
N GLN A 310 1.33 -20.58 2.10
CA GLN A 310 1.89 -19.20 2.10
C GLN A 310 0.91 -18.06 2.43
N THR A 311 -0.17 -18.33 3.18
CA THR A 311 -1.27 -17.38 3.41
C THR A 311 -1.55 -17.11 4.88
N LEU A 312 -0.97 -17.90 5.79
CA LEU A 312 -1.22 -17.82 7.23
C LEU A 312 -0.38 -16.76 7.94
N GLY A 313 0.77 -16.41 7.36
CA GLY A 313 1.78 -15.58 8.00
C GLY A 313 2.50 -16.28 9.16
N PRO A 314 3.20 -15.53 10.02
CA PRO A 314 3.88 -16.06 11.20
C PRO A 314 2.90 -16.62 12.26
N PRO A 315 3.30 -17.64 13.05
CA PRO A 315 2.54 -18.05 14.22
C PRO A 315 2.54 -16.95 15.28
N LEU A 316 1.47 -16.86 16.07
CA LEU A 316 1.38 -15.94 17.21
C LEU A 316 1.57 -16.64 18.56
N GLU A 317 1.51 -17.97 18.58
CA GLU A 317 1.78 -18.84 19.72
C GLU A 317 2.15 -20.29 19.29
N PRO A 318 2.68 -21.12 20.21
CA PRO A 318 2.81 -22.57 20.01
C PRO A 318 1.47 -23.28 19.76
N SER A 319 1.55 -24.45 19.12
CA SER A 319 0.42 -25.37 19.02
C SER A 319 -0.05 -25.84 20.39
N LYS A 320 -1.36 -25.95 20.56
CA LYS A 320 -2.03 -26.34 21.81
C LYS A 320 -3.16 -27.31 21.52
N THR A 321 -3.76 -27.86 22.57
CA THR A 321 -4.95 -28.70 22.49
C THR A 321 -6.12 -28.08 23.25
N LEU A 322 -7.34 -28.34 22.78
CA LEU A 322 -8.58 -28.03 23.50
C LEU A 322 -9.57 -29.19 23.34
N VAL A 323 -10.54 -29.28 24.25
CA VAL A 323 -11.58 -30.32 24.23
C VAL A 323 -12.95 -29.67 24.03
N VAL A 324 -13.71 -30.14 23.05
CA VAL A 324 -15.10 -29.71 22.80
C VAL A 324 -15.99 -30.95 22.79
N ASP A 325 -16.98 -31.00 23.68
CA ASP A 325 -17.90 -32.14 23.83
C ASP A 325 -17.17 -33.51 23.92
N GLY A 326 -16.07 -33.57 24.67
CA GLY A 326 -15.26 -34.79 24.85
C GLY A 326 -14.32 -35.14 23.68
N VAL A 327 -14.31 -34.35 22.61
CA VAL A 327 -13.41 -34.52 21.46
C VAL A 327 -12.22 -33.58 21.58
N SER A 328 -11.01 -34.12 21.52
CA SER A 328 -9.76 -33.33 21.50
C SER A 328 -9.51 -32.73 20.11
N TYR A 329 -9.07 -31.48 20.08
CA TYR A 329 -8.62 -30.76 18.88
C TYR A 329 -7.23 -30.19 19.14
N SER A 330 -6.31 -30.37 18.20
CA SER A 330 -5.06 -29.60 18.21
C SER A 330 -5.27 -28.35 17.37
N TYR A 331 -4.71 -27.23 17.79
CA TYR A 331 -4.82 -25.95 17.07
C TYR A 331 -3.55 -25.12 17.22
N GLN A 332 -3.36 -24.19 16.29
CA GLN A 332 -2.31 -23.19 16.36
C GLN A 332 -2.79 -21.87 15.75
N VAL A 333 -2.55 -20.77 16.45
CA VAL A 333 -2.94 -19.44 16.01
C VAL A 333 -1.83 -18.86 15.13
N PHE A 334 -2.16 -18.62 13.87
CA PHE A 334 -1.35 -17.81 12.96
C PHE A 334 -1.98 -16.42 12.82
N ALA A 335 -1.20 -15.50 12.27
CA ALA A 335 -1.63 -14.11 12.18
C ALA A 335 -2.94 -13.95 11.38
N THR A 336 -3.07 -14.55 10.20
CA THR A 336 -4.29 -14.39 9.38
C THR A 336 -5.38 -15.42 9.67
N ASP A 337 -5.08 -16.53 10.34
CA ASP A 337 -6.07 -17.56 10.66
C ASP A 337 -5.60 -18.48 11.78
N THR A 338 -6.54 -19.18 12.42
CA THR A 338 -6.23 -20.29 13.33
C THR A 338 -6.48 -21.59 12.59
N ILE A 339 -5.47 -22.47 12.54
CA ILE A 339 -5.64 -23.81 11.97
C ILE A 339 -5.82 -24.84 13.06
N PHE A 340 -6.56 -25.90 12.76
CA PHE A 340 -6.85 -26.95 13.71
C PHE A 340 -7.07 -28.29 13.00
N ASN A 341 -6.97 -29.39 13.75
CA ASN A 341 -7.34 -30.72 13.31
C ASN A 341 -7.97 -31.49 14.48
N ARG A 342 -8.76 -32.52 14.16
CA ARG A 342 -9.45 -33.33 15.17
C ARG A 342 -8.54 -34.45 15.66
N GLY A 343 -8.32 -34.55 16.96
CA GLY A 343 -7.62 -35.66 17.61
C GLY A 343 -6.31 -36.05 16.91
N THR A 344 -6.22 -37.33 16.51
CA THR A 344 -5.07 -37.90 15.79
C THR A 344 -5.15 -37.74 14.27
N GLU A 345 -6.18 -37.09 13.72
CA GLU A 345 -6.32 -36.82 12.27
C GLU A 345 -5.41 -35.67 11.83
N TRP A 346 -4.10 -35.80 12.05
CA TRP A 346 -3.11 -34.72 11.84
C TRP A 346 -3.01 -34.23 10.40
N GLN A 347 -3.45 -35.04 9.43
CA GLN A 347 -3.50 -34.67 8.00
C GLN A 347 -4.73 -33.83 7.64
N ASN A 348 -5.79 -33.87 8.46
CA ASN A 348 -7.06 -33.19 8.19
C ASN A 348 -7.06 -31.77 8.80
N ILE A 349 -6.24 -30.90 8.23
CA ILE A 349 -6.06 -29.53 8.71
C ILE A 349 -7.15 -28.63 8.14
N GLN A 350 -7.84 -27.93 9.03
CA GLN A 350 -8.91 -26.99 8.71
C GLN A 350 -8.58 -25.59 9.24
N ARG A 351 -9.22 -24.58 8.65
CA ARG A 351 -9.12 -23.18 9.06
C ARG A 351 -10.33 -22.78 9.88
N LEU A 352 -10.13 -22.02 10.95
CA LEU A 352 -11.20 -21.47 11.77
C LEU A 352 -12.12 -20.57 10.93
N SER A 353 -11.55 -19.78 10.01
CA SER A 353 -12.33 -18.94 9.08
C SER A 353 -13.34 -19.74 8.23
N ALA A 354 -13.05 -21.00 7.90
CA ALA A 354 -13.98 -21.85 7.16
C ALA A 354 -15.26 -22.19 7.95
N LEU A 355 -15.21 -22.09 9.29
CA LEU A 355 -16.36 -22.29 10.16
C LEU A 355 -17.16 -20.99 10.41
N ALA A 356 -16.76 -19.84 9.85
CA ALA A 356 -17.31 -18.54 10.22
C ALA A 356 -18.84 -18.48 10.10
N ASN A 357 -19.42 -19.09 9.06
CA ASN A 357 -20.85 -19.09 8.76
C ASN A 357 -21.50 -20.47 8.92
N THR A 358 -20.87 -21.40 9.66
CA THR A 358 -21.45 -22.73 9.85
C THR A 358 -22.80 -22.65 10.59
N THR A 359 -23.78 -23.39 10.08
CA THR A 359 -25.08 -23.63 10.73
C THR A 359 -25.12 -24.97 11.47
N ASN A 360 -24.07 -25.80 11.34
CA ASN A 360 -23.98 -27.07 12.03
C ASN A 360 -23.67 -26.84 13.53
N PRO A 361 -24.50 -27.32 14.48
CA PRO A 361 -24.33 -27.04 15.90
C PRO A 361 -22.98 -27.51 16.48
N THR A 362 -22.49 -28.67 16.05
CA THR A 362 -21.20 -29.21 16.51
C THR A 362 -20.04 -28.36 16.01
N GLN A 363 -20.06 -27.99 14.72
CA GLN A 363 -19.03 -27.10 14.16
C GLN A 363 -19.09 -25.70 14.77
N ALA A 364 -20.28 -25.20 15.11
CA ALA A 364 -20.44 -23.91 15.79
C ALA A 364 -19.78 -23.91 17.17
N LYS A 365 -19.94 -24.99 17.96
CA LYS A 365 -19.24 -25.13 19.25
C LYS A 365 -17.73 -25.16 19.09
N VAL A 366 -17.22 -25.89 18.09
CA VAL A 366 -15.78 -25.94 17.79
C VAL A 366 -15.26 -24.56 17.38
N ARG A 367 -15.98 -23.86 16.50
CA ARG A 367 -15.67 -22.48 16.12
C ARG A 367 -15.59 -21.56 17.34
N ASP A 368 -16.58 -21.60 18.23
CA ASP A 368 -16.64 -20.70 19.38
C ASP A 368 -15.55 -21.02 20.43
N ALA A 369 -15.21 -22.30 20.63
CA ALA A 369 -14.09 -22.71 21.46
C ALA A 369 -12.74 -22.24 20.89
N LEU A 370 -12.53 -22.41 19.58
CA LEU A 370 -11.32 -21.93 18.90
C LEU A 370 -11.24 -20.40 18.92
N LEU A 371 -12.34 -19.68 18.70
CA LEU A 371 -12.37 -18.21 18.81
C LEU A 371 -12.00 -17.74 20.22
N ASN A 372 -12.53 -18.39 21.26
CA ASN A 372 -12.12 -18.10 22.64
C ASN A 372 -10.61 -18.30 22.83
N ALA A 373 -10.04 -19.39 22.31
CA ALA A 373 -8.62 -19.67 22.38
C ALA A 373 -7.78 -18.63 21.60
N THR A 374 -8.18 -18.29 20.38
CA THR A 374 -7.52 -17.28 19.52
C THR A 374 -7.51 -15.90 20.17
N TYR A 375 -8.62 -15.47 20.78
CA TYR A 375 -8.66 -14.19 21.50
C TYR A 375 -7.87 -14.23 22.81
N ALA A 376 -7.87 -15.36 23.51
CA ALA A 376 -7.07 -15.53 24.73
C ALA A 376 -5.56 -15.38 24.45
N ALA A 377 -5.08 -15.80 23.27
CA ALA A 377 -3.70 -15.56 22.82
C ALA A 377 -3.34 -14.06 22.68
N ALA A 378 -4.34 -13.19 22.57
CA ALA A 378 -4.20 -11.73 22.56
C ALA A 378 -4.53 -11.09 23.93
N GLY A 379 -4.75 -11.88 24.97
CA GLY A 379 -5.09 -11.41 26.31
C GLY A 379 -6.53 -10.87 26.42
N GLN A 380 -7.45 -11.35 25.57
CA GLN A 380 -8.84 -10.92 25.55
C GLN A 380 -9.81 -12.10 25.51
N GLN A 381 -11.00 -11.95 26.08
CA GLN A 381 -12.07 -12.92 25.93
C GLN A 381 -12.83 -12.66 24.62
N TYR A 382 -13.11 -13.72 23.85
CA TYR A 382 -14.01 -13.59 22.71
C TYR A 382 -15.44 -13.27 23.20
N ARG A 383 -16.06 -12.28 22.55
CA ARG A 383 -17.42 -11.80 22.85
C ARG A 383 -18.23 -11.77 21.56
N PRO A 384 -19.10 -12.77 21.31
CA PRO A 384 -19.85 -12.87 20.05
C PRO A 384 -20.90 -11.76 19.91
N ASP A 385 -21.25 -11.07 21.00
CA ASP A 385 -22.16 -9.93 21.08
C ASP A 385 -21.48 -8.57 20.81
N TRP A 386 -20.15 -8.53 20.74
CA TRP A 386 -19.41 -7.29 20.49
C TRP A 386 -19.25 -7.01 19.00
N ALA A 387 -19.60 -5.79 18.57
CA ALA A 387 -19.54 -5.38 17.18
C ALA A 387 -18.15 -5.57 16.54
N PHE A 388 -17.07 -5.22 17.26
CA PHE A 388 -15.70 -5.43 16.75
C PHE A 388 -15.41 -6.90 16.45
N HIS A 389 -15.82 -7.80 17.33
CA HIS A 389 -15.54 -9.24 17.20
C HIS A 389 -16.38 -9.89 16.09
N GLN A 390 -17.63 -9.46 15.92
CA GLN A 390 -18.48 -9.90 14.82
C GLN A 390 -17.92 -9.43 13.48
N LEU A 391 -17.63 -8.13 13.35
CA LEU A 391 -17.14 -7.53 12.11
C LEU A 391 -15.75 -8.01 11.74
N ALA A 392 -14.86 -8.25 12.70
CA ALA A 392 -13.55 -8.83 12.43
C ALA A 392 -13.66 -10.23 11.80
N ARG A 393 -14.65 -11.04 12.21
CA ARG A 393 -14.94 -12.33 11.57
C ARG A 393 -15.51 -12.14 10.16
N THR A 394 -16.51 -11.27 10.02
CA THR A 394 -17.16 -10.99 8.72
C THR A 394 -16.16 -10.46 7.68
N TRP A 395 -15.20 -9.64 8.10
CA TRP A 395 -14.17 -9.08 7.23
C TRP A 395 -12.88 -9.91 7.18
N ASN A 396 -12.85 -11.06 7.88
CA ASN A 396 -11.70 -11.96 7.97
C ASN A 396 -10.38 -11.23 8.27
N LEU A 397 -10.36 -10.45 9.35
CA LEU A 397 -9.22 -9.58 9.68
C LEU A 397 -8.01 -10.32 10.28
N GLY A 398 -8.13 -11.63 10.50
CA GLY A 398 -7.15 -12.46 11.18
C GLY A 398 -7.28 -12.42 12.71
N ALA A 399 -6.26 -12.94 13.39
CA ALA A 399 -6.22 -12.97 14.85
C ALA A 399 -6.09 -11.55 15.44
N PRO A 400 -6.68 -11.26 16.61
CA PRO A 400 -6.39 -10.04 17.35
C PRO A 400 -4.91 -10.01 17.76
N LEU A 401 -4.27 -8.84 17.67
CA LEU A 401 -2.89 -8.64 18.09
C LEU A 401 -2.77 -8.09 19.52
N GLY A 402 -3.90 -7.74 20.13
CA GLY A 402 -4.00 -7.29 21.51
C GLY A 402 -5.46 -7.02 21.90
N LYS A 403 -5.65 -6.55 23.14
CA LYS A 403 -6.96 -6.18 23.68
C LYS A 403 -7.50 -4.89 23.04
N THR A 404 -8.79 -4.65 23.22
CA THR A 404 -9.40 -3.34 22.94
C THR A 404 -8.84 -2.30 23.91
N ASP A 405 -8.21 -1.24 23.40
CA ASP A 405 -7.73 -0.12 24.21
C ASP A 405 -8.24 1.22 23.66
N PRO A 406 -8.78 2.09 24.53
CA PRO A 406 -9.17 3.42 24.12
C PRO A 406 -7.96 4.32 23.79
N ILE A 407 -8.15 5.25 22.85
CA ILE A 407 -7.23 6.37 22.60
C ILE A 407 -7.98 7.70 22.61
N THR A 408 -7.22 8.78 22.79
CA THR A 408 -7.72 10.15 22.67
C THR A 408 -6.99 10.87 21.55
N VAL A 409 -7.74 11.39 20.58
CA VAL A 409 -7.23 12.16 19.44
C VAL A 409 -8.11 13.39 19.24
N GLY A 410 -7.51 14.57 19.13
CA GLY A 410 -8.26 15.83 18.96
C GLY A 410 -9.33 16.07 20.04
N GLY A 411 -9.11 15.60 21.28
CA GLY A 411 -10.07 15.70 22.39
C GLY A 411 -11.25 14.73 22.33
N LYS A 412 -11.33 13.86 21.31
CA LYS A 412 -12.34 12.80 21.17
C LYS A 412 -11.76 11.47 21.64
N GLN A 413 -12.58 10.65 22.29
CA GLN A 413 -12.20 9.31 22.72
C GLN A 413 -12.69 8.27 21.71
N TYR A 414 -11.82 7.30 21.40
CA TYR A 414 -12.12 6.20 20.49
C TYR A 414 -11.80 4.87 21.17
N ASN A 415 -12.60 3.83 20.96
CA ASN A 415 -12.14 2.47 21.26
C ASN A 415 -11.42 1.92 20.04
N VAL A 416 -10.33 1.16 20.27
CA VAL A 416 -9.51 0.61 19.19
C VAL A 416 -9.17 -0.83 19.47
N GLN A 417 -9.32 -1.69 18.47
CA GLN A 417 -8.83 -3.07 18.52
C GLN A 417 -8.09 -3.41 17.24
N VAL A 418 -6.89 -3.94 17.43
CA VAL A 418 -5.95 -4.23 16.35
C VAL A 418 -6.02 -5.70 16.02
N TYR A 419 -6.35 -6.01 14.78
CA TYR A 419 -6.29 -7.36 14.20
C TYR A 419 -5.11 -7.45 13.27
N ALA A 420 -4.71 -8.67 12.91
CA ALA A 420 -3.51 -8.89 12.10
C ALA A 420 -3.46 -8.07 10.81
N THR A 421 -4.61 -7.87 10.14
CA THR A 421 -4.64 -7.22 8.82
C THR A 421 -5.29 -5.83 8.79
N ASP A 422 -5.98 -5.42 9.86
CA ASP A 422 -6.62 -4.10 9.96
C ASP A 422 -6.98 -3.73 11.40
N THR A 423 -7.28 -2.45 11.65
CA THR A 423 -7.65 -1.93 12.96
C THR A 423 -9.09 -1.45 12.93
N LEU A 424 -9.87 -1.93 13.89
CA LEU A 424 -11.25 -1.50 14.12
C LEU A 424 -11.27 -0.39 15.15
N TYR A 425 -12.07 0.64 14.89
CA TYR A 425 -12.28 1.73 15.83
C TYR A 425 -13.72 2.23 15.80
N ASN A 426 -14.18 2.83 16.89
CA ASN A 426 -15.43 3.59 16.96
C ASN A 426 -15.22 4.81 17.87
N ILE A 427 -16.05 5.84 17.70
CA ILE A 427 -16.03 7.00 18.59
C ILE A 427 -16.88 6.74 19.82
N VAL A 428 -16.44 7.16 21.00
CA VAL A 428 -17.22 7.06 22.24
C VAL A 428 -18.21 8.23 22.32
N PRO A 429 -19.50 8.02 22.68
CA PRO A 429 -20.13 6.75 23.09
C PRO A 429 -20.85 6.00 21.96
N ASN A 430 -20.53 6.23 20.69
CA ASN A 430 -21.18 5.57 19.56
C ASN A 430 -20.55 4.19 19.24
N TRP A 431 -20.79 3.21 20.12
CA TRP A 431 -20.14 1.90 20.07
C TRP A 431 -20.47 1.07 18.82
N SER A 432 -21.59 1.33 18.15
CA SER A 432 -22.04 0.59 16.97
C SER A 432 -21.47 1.11 15.64
N ASP A 433 -20.98 2.35 15.59
CA ASP A 433 -20.36 2.96 14.40
C ASP A 433 -18.89 2.50 14.24
N VAL A 434 -18.72 1.21 13.97
CA VAL A 434 -17.40 0.58 13.80
C VAL A 434 -16.84 0.87 12.42
N LYS A 435 -15.63 1.40 12.38
CA LYS A 435 -14.87 1.77 11.19
C LYS A 435 -13.55 1.02 11.13
N ARG A 436 -12.96 0.99 9.93
CA ARG A 436 -11.65 0.38 9.66
C ARG A 436 -10.60 1.46 9.39
N LEU A 437 -9.40 1.27 9.92
CA LEU A 437 -8.26 2.11 9.60
C LEU A 437 -7.97 2.12 8.09
N SER A 438 -8.00 0.95 7.44
CA SER A 438 -7.80 0.85 5.98
C SER A 438 -8.79 1.68 5.15
N ALA A 439 -10.00 1.92 5.67
CA ALA A 439 -11.02 2.72 5.01
C ALA A 439 -10.72 4.23 5.07
N ILE A 440 -9.86 4.68 6.00
CA ILE A 440 -9.43 6.09 6.07
C ILE A 440 -8.49 6.43 4.90
N PHE A 441 -7.60 5.50 4.56
CA PHE A 441 -6.64 5.65 3.46
C PHE A 441 -7.22 5.28 2.09
N SER A 442 -8.47 4.82 2.06
CA SER A 442 -9.27 4.69 0.84
C SER A 442 -9.95 6.04 0.58
N PRO A 443 -9.99 6.56 -0.66
CA PRO A 443 -10.73 7.79 -0.94
C PRO A 443 -12.16 7.67 -0.40
N GLN A 444 -12.58 8.63 0.43
CA GLN A 444 -13.87 8.65 1.13
C GLN A 444 -15.02 8.19 0.23
N GLN A 445 -15.65 7.06 0.56
CA GLN A 445 -17.06 6.83 0.25
C GLN A 445 -17.85 7.02 1.54
N THR A 446 -18.73 8.02 1.51
CA THR A 446 -19.69 8.40 2.53
C THR A 446 -20.48 7.22 3.10
N LEU A 447 -20.67 7.23 4.43
CA LEU A 447 -21.58 6.38 5.20
C LEU A 447 -22.99 6.34 4.58
N LEU A 448 -23.59 5.15 4.44
CA LEU A 448 -24.95 4.80 4.91
C LEU A 448 -25.38 3.37 4.47
N ALA A 449 -25.98 2.66 5.46
CA ALA A 449 -27.04 1.64 5.39
C ALA A 449 -26.80 0.22 4.82
N ALA A 450 -27.50 -0.71 5.47
CA ALA A 450 -27.53 -2.18 5.32
C ALA A 450 -28.13 -2.67 3.97
N PRO A 451 -28.12 -3.99 3.67
CA PRO A 451 -28.03 -4.51 2.32
C PRO A 451 -29.38 -4.48 1.57
N THR A 452 -29.35 -4.07 0.30
CA THR A 452 -30.49 -4.15 -0.62
C THR A 452 -30.11 -5.04 -1.82
N PRO A 453 -31.03 -5.85 -2.37
CA PRO A 453 -30.71 -6.95 -3.27
C PRO A 453 -30.20 -6.52 -4.65
N VAL A 454 -29.60 -7.50 -5.32
CA VAL A 454 -28.82 -7.51 -6.58
C VAL A 454 -29.38 -6.69 -7.76
N ALA A 455 -30.63 -6.21 -7.73
CA ALA A 455 -31.20 -5.38 -8.79
C ALA A 455 -30.77 -3.89 -8.76
N ALA A 456 -30.23 -3.40 -7.63
CA ALA A 456 -29.86 -1.98 -7.46
C ALA A 456 -28.39 -1.65 -7.84
N LEU A 457 -27.59 -2.62 -8.29
CA LEU A 457 -26.17 -2.43 -8.66
C LEU A 457 -25.96 -1.88 -10.08
N LEU A 458 -27.04 -1.53 -10.78
CA LEU A 458 -26.99 -0.82 -12.06
C LEU A 458 -27.23 0.67 -11.79
N SER A 459 -26.17 1.48 -11.81
CA SER A 459 -26.34 2.95 -11.79
C SER A 459 -26.88 3.41 -13.17
N PRO A 460 -27.95 4.25 -13.23
CA PRO A 460 -28.52 4.71 -14.50
C PRO A 460 -27.70 5.76 -15.25
N GLY A 461 -26.48 6.09 -14.81
CA GLY A 461 -25.63 7.05 -15.49
C GLY A 461 -24.95 6.45 -16.72
N ALA A 462 -25.61 6.47 -17.87
CA ALA A 462 -24.97 6.23 -19.15
C ALA A 462 -23.93 7.33 -19.41
N VAL A 463 -22.67 6.95 -19.68
CA VAL A 463 -21.58 7.93 -19.91
C VAL A 463 -21.60 8.48 -21.34
N LEU A 464 -22.37 7.88 -22.25
CA LEU A 464 -22.54 8.36 -23.62
C LEU A 464 -23.95 8.04 -24.13
N ALA A 465 -24.77 9.07 -24.35
CA ALA A 465 -25.81 9.04 -25.36
C ALA A 465 -26.11 10.48 -25.84
N PRO A 466 -25.96 10.78 -27.14
CA PRO A 466 -27.03 11.39 -27.90
C PRO A 466 -28.06 10.30 -28.23
N GLU A 467 -29.33 10.63 -28.11
CA GLU A 467 -30.46 9.74 -27.81
C GLU A 467 -30.92 8.74 -28.89
N TRP A 468 -30.06 8.26 -29.81
CA TRP A 468 -30.52 7.50 -30.99
C TRP A 468 -29.64 6.29 -31.42
N ASP A 469 -28.80 5.72 -30.54
CA ASP A 469 -28.02 4.50 -30.86
C ASP A 469 -28.61 3.22 -30.23
N THR A 470 -28.53 2.10 -30.95
CA THR A 470 -29.01 0.76 -30.54
C THR A 470 -28.29 0.18 -29.30
N PHE A 471 -27.13 0.73 -28.93
CA PHE A 471 -26.30 0.26 -27.81
C PHE A 471 -25.92 1.41 -26.88
N TYR A 472 -25.81 1.13 -25.58
CA TYR A 472 -25.36 2.07 -24.56
C TYR A 472 -24.42 1.41 -23.56
N ILE A 473 -23.53 2.23 -22.97
CA ILE A 473 -22.54 1.79 -21.99
C ILE A 473 -23.10 2.07 -20.59
N ARG A 474 -23.28 1.01 -19.81
CA ARG A 474 -23.69 1.06 -18.40
C ARG A 474 -22.46 1.18 -17.51
N ARG A 475 -22.44 2.15 -16.61
CA ARG A 475 -21.43 2.17 -15.55
C ARG A 475 -21.67 0.99 -14.61
N PHE A 476 -20.69 0.09 -14.48
CA PHE A 476 -20.75 -0.97 -13.49
C PHE A 476 -19.97 -0.53 -12.26
N THR A 477 -20.69 -0.33 -11.17
CA THR A 477 -20.09 -0.07 -9.86
C THR A 477 -20.73 -0.99 -8.85
N VAL A 478 -19.94 -1.52 -7.93
CA VAL A 478 -20.49 -2.23 -6.79
C VAL A 478 -20.51 -1.26 -5.62
N ALA A 479 -21.70 -0.97 -5.10
CA ALA A 479 -21.87 -0.02 -4.00
C ALA A 479 -20.94 -0.37 -2.83
N GLY A 480 -20.15 0.61 -2.37
CA GLY A 480 -19.17 0.41 -1.29
C GLY A 480 -17.88 -0.30 -1.70
N ARG A 481 -17.64 -0.55 -2.99
CA ARG A 481 -16.40 -1.14 -3.51
C ARG A 481 -15.77 -0.23 -4.56
N ALA A 482 -14.48 0.06 -4.41
CA ALA A 482 -13.68 0.68 -5.45
C ALA A 482 -12.90 -0.42 -6.19
N PRO A 483 -12.79 -0.36 -7.54
CA PRO A 483 -11.91 -1.26 -8.26
C PRO A 483 -10.47 -1.09 -7.74
N SER A 484 -9.67 -2.16 -7.73
CA SER A 484 -8.27 -2.12 -7.26
C SER A 484 -7.26 -2.59 -8.30
N ALA A 485 -7.71 -3.24 -9.36
CA ALA A 485 -6.86 -3.79 -10.41
C ALA A 485 -6.54 -2.75 -11.49
N TYR A 486 -6.12 -1.54 -11.10
CA TYR A 486 -5.74 -0.49 -12.04
C TYR A 486 -4.59 0.37 -11.53
N GLY A 487 -3.97 1.13 -12.42
CA GLY A 487 -2.94 2.09 -12.08
C GLY A 487 -2.92 3.30 -13.01
N SER A 488 -1.95 4.19 -12.83
CA SER A 488 -1.75 5.33 -13.73
C SER A 488 -1.24 4.88 -15.10
N ARG A 489 -1.73 5.53 -16.17
CA ARG A 489 -1.16 5.42 -17.53
C ARG A 489 0.24 6.02 -17.66
N SER A 490 0.68 6.82 -16.68
CA SER A 490 2.00 7.47 -16.66
C SER A 490 2.27 8.28 -17.94
N GLY A 491 1.27 9.04 -18.41
CA GLY A 491 1.36 9.85 -19.64
C GLY A 491 1.29 9.04 -20.95
N SER A 492 1.12 7.72 -20.90
CA SER A 492 1.00 6.89 -22.10
C SER A 492 -0.32 7.17 -22.83
N LYS A 493 -0.25 7.40 -24.14
CA LYS A 493 -1.44 7.46 -25.00
C LYS A 493 -2.06 6.08 -25.17
N ILE A 494 -3.38 6.02 -25.20
CA ILE A 494 -4.14 4.83 -25.61
C ILE A 494 -3.89 4.61 -27.10
N ARG A 495 -3.39 3.44 -27.47
CA ARG A 495 -3.02 3.05 -28.84
C ARG A 495 -3.53 1.67 -29.23
N LEU A 496 -4.09 0.94 -28.28
CA LEU A 496 -4.51 -0.45 -28.44
C LEU A 496 -5.88 -0.67 -27.82
N ILE A 497 -6.67 -1.55 -28.44
CA ILE A 497 -7.80 -2.23 -27.82
C ILE A 497 -7.42 -3.70 -27.72
N VAL A 498 -7.38 -4.24 -26.50
CA VAL A 498 -7.05 -5.64 -26.24
C VAL A 498 -8.30 -6.38 -25.83
N LEU A 499 -8.65 -7.40 -26.60
CA LEU A 499 -9.81 -8.25 -26.38
C LEU A 499 -9.43 -9.46 -25.53
N HIS A 500 -10.28 -9.80 -24.56
CA HIS A 500 -10.20 -10.99 -23.69
C HIS A 500 -11.51 -11.77 -23.77
N GLY A 501 -11.43 -13.09 -23.71
CA GLY A 501 -12.58 -13.98 -23.58
C GLY A 501 -12.87 -14.28 -22.12
N ASP A 502 -14.15 -14.34 -21.77
CA ASP A 502 -14.61 -14.71 -20.44
C ASP A 502 -15.67 -15.80 -20.56
N GLU A 503 -15.58 -16.89 -19.79
CA GLU A 503 -16.56 -17.99 -19.89
C GLU A 503 -17.94 -17.64 -19.30
N GLY A 504 -18.03 -16.52 -18.58
CA GLY A 504 -19.22 -16.07 -17.92
C GLY A 504 -19.58 -16.86 -16.65
N PRO A 505 -20.74 -16.56 -16.04
CA PRO A 505 -21.69 -15.53 -16.48
C PRO A 505 -21.21 -14.12 -16.15
N ALA A 506 -21.62 -13.12 -16.95
CA ALA A 506 -21.19 -11.71 -16.82
C ALA A 506 -21.20 -11.17 -15.39
N LEU A 507 -22.27 -11.42 -14.63
CA LEU A 507 -22.39 -10.91 -13.26
C LEU A 507 -21.25 -11.40 -12.36
N ARG A 508 -20.86 -12.68 -12.47
CA ARG A 508 -19.77 -13.25 -11.68
C ARG A 508 -18.46 -12.54 -12.02
N SER A 509 -18.16 -12.40 -13.30
CA SER A 509 -16.90 -11.83 -13.79
C SER A 509 -16.81 -10.35 -13.45
N LEU A 510 -17.91 -9.62 -13.60
CA LEU A 510 -18.04 -8.22 -13.19
C LEU A 510 -17.85 -8.04 -11.67
N GLU A 511 -18.48 -8.89 -10.85
CA GLU A 511 -18.31 -8.86 -9.39
C GLU A 511 -16.87 -9.16 -8.97
N GLN A 512 -16.22 -10.15 -9.61
CA GLN A 512 -14.82 -10.53 -9.35
C GLN A 512 -13.86 -9.41 -9.71
N MET A 513 -14.00 -8.80 -10.89
CA MET A 513 -13.17 -7.66 -11.33
C MET A 513 -13.39 -6.42 -10.44
N ALA A 514 -14.58 -6.27 -9.86
CA ALA A 514 -14.93 -5.20 -8.94
C ALA A 514 -14.62 -5.53 -7.45
N MET A 515 -14.04 -6.69 -7.13
CA MET A 515 -13.66 -7.02 -5.74
C MET A 515 -12.46 -6.20 -5.28
N PRO A 516 -12.45 -5.71 -4.03
CA PRO A 516 -11.25 -5.17 -3.41
C PRO A 516 -10.15 -6.23 -3.38
N GLY A 517 -8.99 -5.91 -3.96
CA GLY A 517 -7.87 -6.85 -4.10
C GLY A 517 -7.91 -7.72 -5.35
N ALA A 518 -8.83 -7.47 -6.30
CA ALA A 518 -8.79 -8.11 -7.61
C ALA A 518 -7.41 -7.93 -8.25
N ALA A 519 -6.85 -9.02 -8.77
CA ALA A 519 -5.53 -9.03 -9.41
C ALA A 519 -5.60 -8.54 -10.87
N SER A 520 -6.78 -8.62 -11.50
CA SER A 520 -7.02 -8.21 -12.89
C SER A 520 -8.41 -7.61 -13.08
N MET A 521 -8.54 -6.70 -14.05
CA MET A 521 -9.81 -6.17 -14.54
C MET A 521 -9.67 -5.64 -15.97
N THR A 522 -10.76 -5.55 -16.71
CA THR A 522 -10.85 -4.80 -17.97
C THR A 522 -11.53 -3.44 -17.79
N HIS A 523 -11.45 -2.58 -18.80
CA HIS A 523 -12.17 -1.29 -18.76
C HIS A 523 -13.64 -1.50 -19.10
N TYR A 524 -13.88 -2.36 -20.09
CA TYR A 524 -15.21 -2.72 -20.55
C TYR A 524 -15.45 -4.23 -20.47
N TYR A 525 -16.71 -4.60 -20.33
CA TYR A 525 -17.20 -5.96 -20.42
C TYR A 525 -18.44 -5.98 -21.33
N VAL A 526 -18.46 -6.88 -22.31
CA VAL A 526 -19.61 -7.09 -23.20
C VAL A 526 -20.26 -8.42 -22.84
N ALA A 527 -21.49 -8.37 -22.35
CA ALA A 527 -22.26 -9.54 -21.97
C ALA A 527 -22.91 -10.23 -23.18
N ALA A 528 -23.32 -11.49 -23.00
CA ALA A 528 -23.92 -12.32 -24.03
C ALA A 528 -25.26 -11.76 -24.55
N ASP A 529 -25.95 -10.92 -23.78
CA ASP A 529 -27.18 -10.22 -24.20
C ASP A 529 -26.90 -8.93 -25.00
N GLY A 530 -25.63 -8.54 -25.16
CA GLY A 530 -25.22 -7.30 -25.82
C GLY A 530 -25.12 -6.09 -24.89
N ALA A 531 -25.34 -6.25 -23.58
CA ALA A 531 -25.11 -5.18 -22.63
C ALA A 531 -23.61 -4.88 -22.51
N ILE A 532 -23.26 -3.58 -22.54
CA ILE A 532 -21.89 -3.10 -22.39
C ILE A 532 -21.75 -2.47 -21.01
N TYR A 533 -20.80 -2.94 -20.23
CA TYR A 533 -20.48 -2.44 -18.90
C TYR A 533 -19.11 -1.78 -18.88
N GLN A 534 -19.00 -0.59 -18.29
CA GLN A 534 -17.71 0.06 -18.02
C GLN A 534 -17.38 -0.05 -16.53
N LEU A 535 -16.27 -0.70 -16.22
CA LEU A 535 -15.79 -0.94 -14.85
C LEU A 535 -14.75 0.10 -14.42
N LEU A 536 -14.04 0.70 -15.37
CA LEU A 536 -12.97 1.66 -15.11
C LEU A 536 -12.98 2.79 -16.15
N ASP A 537 -12.72 4.02 -15.69
CA ASP A 537 -12.51 5.15 -16.60
C ASP A 537 -11.30 4.93 -17.49
N ASP A 538 -11.43 5.35 -18.74
CA ASP A 538 -10.38 5.24 -19.74
C ASP A 538 -9.11 6.01 -19.37
N GLU A 539 -9.16 6.96 -18.44
CA GLU A 539 -7.96 7.70 -17.99
C GLU A 539 -6.98 6.83 -17.17
N PHE A 540 -7.46 5.74 -16.59
CA PHE A 540 -6.67 4.78 -15.82
C PHE A 540 -6.25 3.59 -16.65
N ALA A 541 -5.18 2.90 -16.24
CA ALA A 541 -4.69 1.68 -16.87
C ALA A 541 -5.20 0.45 -16.11
N ALA A 542 -6.22 -0.23 -16.64
CA ALA A 542 -6.67 -1.51 -16.07
C ALA A 542 -5.60 -2.60 -16.17
N PHE A 543 -5.50 -3.47 -15.16
CA PHE A 543 -4.57 -4.59 -15.13
C PHE A 543 -5.13 -5.80 -15.87
N HIS A 544 -5.04 -5.82 -17.21
CA HIS A 544 -5.59 -6.90 -18.03
C HIS A 544 -4.54 -7.69 -18.84
N SER A 545 -3.40 -7.09 -19.17
CA SER A 545 -2.39 -7.67 -20.07
C SER A 545 -0.95 -7.61 -19.53
N GLY A 546 -0.65 -6.71 -18.59
CA GLY A 546 0.68 -6.63 -18.00
C GLY A 546 1.78 -6.33 -19.01
N ILE A 547 2.94 -6.98 -18.89
CA ILE A 547 4.11 -6.76 -19.75
C ILE A 547 4.12 -7.80 -20.90
N ALA A 548 4.11 -7.33 -22.15
CA ALA A 548 4.23 -8.17 -23.34
C ALA A 548 5.17 -7.56 -24.39
N TYR A 549 5.54 -8.34 -25.40
CA TYR A 549 6.23 -7.82 -26.58
C TYR A 549 5.21 -7.24 -27.56
N TRP A 550 5.43 -5.99 -27.96
CA TRP A 550 4.62 -5.29 -28.96
C TRP A 550 5.50 -4.35 -29.77
N ASN A 551 5.37 -4.39 -31.10
CA ASN A 551 6.21 -3.64 -32.04
C ASN A 551 7.73 -3.82 -31.77
N GLY A 552 8.16 -5.07 -31.58
CA GLY A 552 9.58 -5.41 -31.40
C GLY A 552 10.18 -5.05 -30.03
N ALA A 553 9.39 -4.51 -29.10
CA ALA A 553 9.87 -4.13 -27.77
C ALA A 553 8.97 -4.65 -26.64
N ARG A 554 9.58 -4.98 -25.50
CA ARG A 554 8.87 -5.39 -24.28
C ARG A 554 8.32 -4.16 -23.56
N ARG A 555 7.00 -4.08 -23.39
CA ARG A 555 6.29 -2.89 -22.84
C ARG A 555 5.16 -3.31 -21.91
N ASN A 556 4.79 -2.43 -20.98
CA ASN A 556 3.59 -2.59 -20.17
C ASN A 556 2.37 -2.18 -21.01
N ILE A 557 1.64 -3.19 -21.51
CA ILE A 557 0.52 -3.01 -22.42
C ILE A 557 -0.62 -2.26 -21.75
N ASN A 558 -0.90 -2.55 -20.47
CA ASN A 558 -1.99 -1.94 -19.68
C ASN A 558 -2.03 -0.40 -19.81
N ARG A 559 -0.87 0.25 -19.82
CA ARG A 559 -0.77 1.72 -19.86
C ARG A 559 -1.21 2.31 -21.19
N SER A 560 -1.01 1.58 -22.28
CA SER A 560 -1.28 2.02 -23.66
C SER A 560 -2.51 1.37 -24.29
N SER A 561 -3.31 0.63 -23.53
CA SER A 561 -4.48 -0.09 -24.04
C SER A 561 -5.76 0.18 -23.28
N ILE A 562 -6.88 -0.07 -23.96
CA ILE A 562 -8.19 -0.34 -23.39
C ILE A 562 -8.42 -1.85 -23.45
N GLY A 563 -8.73 -2.46 -22.31
CA GLY A 563 -9.10 -3.87 -22.20
C GLY A 563 -10.62 -4.04 -22.30
N ILE A 564 -11.07 -4.98 -23.14
CA ILE A 564 -12.48 -5.36 -23.28
C ILE A 564 -12.59 -6.87 -23.03
N ALA A 565 -13.36 -7.27 -22.04
CA ALA A 565 -13.74 -8.67 -21.82
C ALA A 565 -15.05 -8.97 -22.55
N LEU A 566 -15.17 -10.16 -23.13
CA LEU A 566 -16.34 -10.60 -23.89
C LEU A 566 -16.84 -11.92 -23.34
N GLU A 567 -18.09 -11.95 -22.89
CA GLU A 567 -18.73 -13.16 -22.41
C GLU A 567 -18.89 -14.19 -23.53
N ARG A 568 -18.48 -15.41 -23.24
CA ARG A 568 -18.53 -16.59 -24.10
C ARG A 568 -19.12 -17.75 -23.31
N PRO A 569 -20.46 -17.87 -23.26
CA PRO A 569 -21.12 -19.06 -22.72
C PRO A 569 -20.74 -20.31 -23.52
N ASN A 570 -21.05 -21.50 -22.99
CA ASN A 570 -20.74 -22.82 -23.58
C ASN A 570 -21.22 -23.05 -25.04
N HIS A 571 -21.96 -22.11 -25.64
CA HIS A 571 -22.46 -22.16 -27.02
C HIS A 571 -21.81 -21.11 -27.96
N GLY A 572 -20.74 -20.43 -27.53
CA GLY A 572 -20.03 -19.42 -28.32
C GLY A 572 -20.59 -18.00 -28.17
N TYR A 573 -20.18 -17.08 -29.04
CA TYR A 573 -20.60 -15.68 -28.99
C TYR A 573 -21.96 -15.48 -29.65
N THR A 574 -22.80 -14.64 -29.05
CA THR A 574 -24.12 -14.29 -29.58
C THR A 574 -24.04 -13.15 -30.60
N ASP A 575 -25.04 -13.04 -31.48
CA ASP A 575 -25.15 -11.89 -32.40
C ASP A 575 -25.28 -10.55 -31.66
N ALA A 576 -25.91 -10.55 -30.48
CA ALA A 576 -26.07 -9.35 -29.66
C ALA A 576 -24.73 -8.87 -29.11
N SER A 577 -23.94 -9.77 -28.49
CA SER A 577 -22.59 -9.47 -28.00
C SER A 577 -21.64 -9.07 -29.14
N ARG A 578 -21.76 -9.70 -30.32
CA ARG A 578 -21.01 -9.33 -31.52
C ARG A 578 -21.29 -7.89 -31.95
N ARG A 579 -22.56 -7.52 -32.14
CA ARG A 579 -22.92 -6.17 -32.59
C ARG A 579 -22.53 -5.11 -31.56
N ALA A 580 -22.71 -5.41 -30.27
CA ALA A 580 -22.29 -4.53 -29.17
C ALA A 580 -20.78 -4.30 -29.14
N LEU A 581 -19.99 -5.38 -29.30
CA LEU A 581 -18.54 -5.30 -29.38
C LEU A 581 -18.06 -4.48 -30.58
N ALA A 582 -18.61 -4.74 -31.77
CA ALA A 582 -18.25 -4.00 -32.99
C ALA A 582 -18.55 -2.50 -32.83
N TRP A 583 -19.71 -2.16 -32.28
CA TRP A 583 -20.09 -0.78 -31.97
C TRP A 583 -19.12 -0.13 -30.96
N LEU A 584 -18.79 -0.81 -29.86
CA LEU A 584 -17.88 -0.31 -28.84
C LEU A 584 -16.48 -0.06 -29.39
N ILE A 585 -15.96 -1.00 -30.19
CA ILE A 585 -14.64 -0.86 -30.83
C ILE A 585 -14.63 0.32 -31.79
N ALA A 586 -15.65 0.49 -32.62
CA ALA A 586 -15.75 1.63 -33.54
C ALA A 586 -15.71 2.97 -32.77
N ARG A 587 -16.46 3.08 -31.66
CA ARG A 587 -16.48 4.27 -30.80
C ARG A 587 -15.12 4.55 -30.15
N LEU A 588 -14.47 3.55 -29.57
CA LEU A 588 -13.17 3.71 -28.91
C LEU A 588 -12.06 4.03 -29.92
N ARG A 589 -12.10 3.42 -31.10
CA ARG A 589 -11.15 3.72 -32.18
C ARG A 589 -11.26 5.16 -32.64
N ALA A 590 -12.48 5.64 -32.89
CA ALA A 590 -12.72 7.04 -33.27
C ALA A 590 -12.28 8.01 -32.16
N ARG A 591 -12.55 7.68 -30.89
CA ARG A 591 -12.20 8.53 -29.74
C ARG A 591 -10.68 8.66 -29.53
N TYR A 592 -9.94 7.58 -29.71
CA TYR A 592 -8.50 7.52 -29.40
C TYR A 592 -7.58 7.46 -30.63
N ASP A 593 -8.14 7.64 -31.83
CA ASP A 593 -7.42 7.57 -33.10
C ASP A 593 -6.64 6.24 -33.26
N ILE A 594 -7.31 5.12 -32.99
CA ILE A 594 -6.70 3.77 -33.07
C ILE A 594 -6.96 3.16 -34.46
N PRO A 595 -5.91 2.79 -35.22
CA PRO A 595 -6.06 2.11 -36.51
C PRO A 595 -6.64 0.68 -36.33
N PRO A 596 -7.17 0.04 -37.38
CA PRO A 596 -7.68 -1.33 -37.30
C PRO A 596 -6.65 -2.33 -36.73
N SER A 597 -5.37 -2.13 -37.07
CA SER A 597 -4.25 -2.93 -36.59
C SER A 597 -3.97 -2.78 -35.09
N GLY A 598 -4.53 -1.74 -34.45
CA GLY A 598 -4.46 -1.53 -33.01
C GLY A 598 -5.49 -2.33 -32.21
N VAL A 599 -6.37 -3.10 -32.87
CA VAL A 599 -7.29 -4.04 -32.21
C VAL A 599 -6.70 -5.45 -32.24
N VAL A 600 -6.37 -5.96 -31.05
CA VAL A 600 -5.63 -7.20 -30.87
C VAL A 600 -6.32 -8.11 -29.86
N ARG A 601 -6.17 -9.42 -30.02
CA ARG A 601 -6.56 -10.38 -28.98
C ARG A 601 -5.40 -10.57 -28.05
N TRP A 602 -5.70 -10.80 -26.77
CA TRP A 602 -4.66 -11.10 -25.82
C TRP A 602 -3.89 -12.38 -26.18
N GLY A 603 -4.58 -13.42 -26.65
CA GLY A 603 -3.97 -14.65 -27.16
C GLY A 603 -3.00 -14.46 -28.34
N ASP A 604 -3.17 -13.42 -29.17
CA ASP A 604 -2.24 -13.10 -30.26
C ASP A 604 -0.91 -12.51 -29.73
N MET A 605 -0.90 -11.95 -28.50
CA MET A 605 0.26 -11.28 -27.89
C MET A 605 0.95 -12.11 -26.80
N ALA A 606 0.22 -13.04 -26.18
CA ALA A 606 0.69 -13.85 -25.07
C ALA A 606 0.55 -15.35 -25.42
N PRO A 607 1.64 -16.05 -25.78
CA PRO A 607 1.61 -17.47 -26.13
C PRO A 607 1.01 -18.37 -25.04
N SER A 608 1.11 -17.97 -23.76
CA SER A 608 0.50 -18.67 -22.62
C SER A 608 -1.04 -18.57 -22.57
N ALA A 609 -1.63 -17.71 -23.41
CA ALA A 609 -3.07 -17.47 -23.52
C ALA A 609 -3.56 -17.77 -24.95
N ALA A 610 -2.88 -18.63 -25.72
CA ALA A 610 -3.20 -18.89 -27.13
C ALA A 610 -4.66 -19.33 -27.39
N ASN A 611 -5.34 -19.91 -26.39
CA ASN A 611 -6.74 -20.34 -26.47
C ASN A 611 -7.74 -19.20 -26.16
N ASP A 612 -7.26 -18.05 -25.70
CA ASP A 612 -8.08 -16.88 -25.40
C ASP A 612 -8.57 -16.23 -26.71
N LEU A 613 -9.89 -16.25 -26.92
CA LEU A 613 -10.58 -15.76 -28.13
C LEU A 613 -10.17 -16.43 -29.46
N ALA A 614 -9.65 -17.67 -29.45
CA ALA A 614 -9.25 -18.38 -30.67
C ALA A 614 -10.37 -18.40 -31.74
N ASP A 615 -11.61 -18.62 -31.31
CA ASP A 615 -12.79 -18.75 -32.18
C ASP A 615 -13.52 -17.43 -32.45
N LEU A 616 -13.04 -16.30 -31.96
CA LEU A 616 -13.59 -15.00 -32.35
C LEU A 616 -13.24 -14.78 -33.84
N PRO A 617 -14.15 -14.34 -34.72
CA PRO A 617 -13.77 -14.00 -36.09
C PRO A 617 -13.11 -12.61 -36.18
N ARG A 618 -12.03 -12.46 -36.96
CA ARG A 618 -11.23 -11.21 -37.02
C ARG A 618 -11.93 -10.10 -37.81
N ASP A 619 -12.78 -10.48 -38.76
CA ASP A 619 -13.65 -9.64 -39.59
C ASP A 619 -14.68 -8.86 -38.77
N TRP A 620 -15.06 -9.33 -37.57
CA TRP A 620 -16.05 -8.66 -36.71
C TRP A 620 -15.62 -7.28 -36.22
N TYR A 621 -14.33 -6.98 -36.20
CA TYR A 621 -13.80 -5.76 -35.59
C TYR A 621 -12.65 -5.11 -36.35
N ARG A 622 -12.14 -5.72 -37.43
CA ARG A 622 -11.12 -5.12 -38.29
C ARG A 622 -11.70 -4.27 -39.43
N GLY A 623 -12.93 -4.52 -39.85
CA GLY A 623 -13.63 -3.67 -40.83
C GLY A 623 -12.90 -3.59 -42.17
N ASP A 624 -12.49 -4.75 -42.68
CA ASP A 624 -12.01 -4.90 -44.06
C ASP A 624 -13.19 -5.12 -45.01
#